data_AF-A0A2N1JX06-F1
#
_entry.id   AF-A0A2N1JX06-F1
#
_cell.length_a   1.000
_cell.length_b   1.000
_cell.length_c   1.000
_cell.angle_alpha   90.00
_cell.angle_beta   90.00
_cell.angle_gamma   90.00
#
_symmetry.space_group_name_H-M   'P 1'
#
loop_
_entity.id
_entity.type
_entity.pdbx_description
1 polymer ?
#
loop_
_entity_poly.entity_id
_entity_poly.type
_entity_poly.pdbx_seq_one_letter_code
_entity_poly.pdbx_strand_id
1 'polypeptide(L)'
;MGNIKNLSFEELSKNIKGLMNADKEELLSLCSKPEEWSVPNHYISFVHNDTVKINRYREFLAQRPFHWAWLLRLLKERGIDNSFLSIDSNVTEIIKEPCIFAIPHFGLHMLVPLILGELIPKRYILTTGNKDAIDVYSSINTILPNNKLEFLQIPDIWILKKLINGYKQGNYPAIYPELSSSNDKNLFTLNLFNEKVHVPMGIEHLSRLCHSKVIPVVMTYNTKYELHFGPALQYTNEGSILIPLFNWLENIVKRYPDQWFGWRLFDEMLFKS
;
A
#
# COMPACT_ATOMS: atom_id res chain seq x y z
N MET A 1 18.88 -12.91 25.58
CA MET A 1 18.41 -12.34 24.30
C MET A 1 16.90 -12.18 24.43
N GLY A 2 16.33 -11.04 24.03
CA GLY A 2 14.89 -10.79 24.21
C GLY A 2 14.08 -11.56 23.16
N ASN A 3 13.14 -12.39 23.60
CA ASN A 3 12.19 -13.06 22.70
C ASN A 3 11.12 -12.06 22.28
N ILE A 4 10.70 -12.11 21.00
CA ILE A 4 9.59 -11.28 20.49
C ILE A 4 8.30 -11.76 21.12
N LYS A 5 7.54 -10.85 21.75
CA LYS A 5 6.26 -11.18 22.39
C LYS A 5 5.08 -11.19 21.43
N ASN A 6 5.11 -10.36 20.40
CA ASN A 6 4.07 -10.23 19.37
C ASN A 6 4.63 -9.50 18.13
N LEU A 7 3.86 -9.48 17.04
CA LEU A 7 4.27 -8.87 15.76
C LEU A 7 3.84 -7.39 15.63
N SER A 8 3.67 -6.66 16.73
CA SER A 8 3.44 -5.22 16.67
C SER A 8 4.70 -4.48 16.22
N PHE A 9 4.51 -3.34 15.55
CA PHE A 9 5.63 -2.53 15.04
C PHE A 9 6.56 -2.05 16.16
N GLU A 10 5.99 -1.66 17.30
CA GLU A 10 6.77 -1.26 18.49
C GLU A 10 7.66 -2.41 18.99
N GLU A 11 7.11 -3.62 19.11
CA GLU A 11 7.85 -4.78 19.60
C GLU A 11 8.96 -5.19 18.63
N LEU A 12 8.66 -5.23 17.32
CA LEU A 12 9.63 -5.59 16.28
C LEU A 12 10.80 -4.60 16.24
N SER A 13 10.54 -3.31 16.42
CA SER A 13 11.56 -2.25 16.41
C SER A 13 12.52 -2.31 17.58
N LYS A 14 12.02 -2.71 18.77
CA LYS A 14 12.85 -2.86 19.97
C LYS A 14 13.63 -4.17 19.97
N ASN A 15 13.21 -5.16 19.19
CA ASN A 15 13.77 -6.52 19.20
C ASN A 15 14.29 -6.97 17.82
N ILE A 16 14.98 -6.08 17.09
CA ILE A 16 15.54 -6.39 15.75
C ILE A 16 16.34 -7.69 15.76
N LYS A 17 17.22 -7.90 16.75
CA LYS A 17 18.01 -9.15 16.85
C LYS A 17 17.12 -10.39 16.99
N GLY A 18 15.99 -10.27 17.70
CA GLY A 18 14.99 -11.33 17.78
C GLY A 18 14.39 -11.62 16.41
N LEU A 19 14.00 -10.59 15.65
CA LEU A 19 13.43 -10.76 14.30
C LEU A 19 14.39 -11.47 13.34
N MET A 20 15.70 -11.14 13.42
CA MET A 20 16.71 -11.75 12.56
C MET A 20 16.98 -13.22 12.90
N ASN A 21 16.73 -13.64 14.15
CA ASN A 21 17.02 -14.99 14.62
C ASN A 21 15.79 -15.91 14.64
N ALA A 22 14.59 -15.34 14.75
CA ALA A 22 13.34 -16.10 14.82
C ALA A 22 13.14 -16.89 13.53
N ASP A 23 12.70 -18.15 13.63
CA ASP A 23 12.34 -18.93 12.45
C ASP A 23 10.90 -18.61 11.99
N LYS A 24 10.49 -19.26 10.89
CA LYS A 24 9.16 -19.06 10.31
C LYS A 24 8.05 -19.53 11.25
N GLU A 25 8.26 -20.63 11.98
CA GLU A 25 7.25 -21.23 12.86
C GLU A 25 7.07 -20.38 14.13
N GLU A 26 8.16 -19.86 14.69
CA GLU A 26 8.13 -18.93 15.81
C GLU A 26 7.32 -17.69 15.47
N LEU A 27 7.58 -17.04 14.34
CA LEU A 27 6.83 -15.84 13.96
C LEU A 27 5.36 -16.15 13.64
N LEU A 28 5.07 -17.30 13.01
CA LEU A 28 3.69 -17.73 12.77
C LEU A 28 2.92 -17.97 14.07
N SER A 29 3.59 -18.46 15.13
CA SER A 29 2.96 -18.68 16.43
C SER A 29 2.49 -17.40 17.12
N LEU A 30 3.02 -16.24 16.70
CA LEU A 30 2.67 -14.91 17.22
C LEU A 30 1.50 -14.24 16.47
N CYS A 31 0.99 -14.87 15.42
CA CYS A 31 -0.18 -14.39 14.69
C CYS A 31 -1.47 -14.66 15.48
N SER A 32 -2.46 -13.79 15.28
CA SER A 32 -3.83 -14.04 15.74
C SER A 32 -4.45 -15.22 15.00
N LYS A 33 -5.54 -15.76 15.53
CA LYS A 33 -6.25 -16.86 14.89
C LYS A 33 -7.17 -16.33 13.78
N PRO A 34 -7.30 -17.01 12.63
CA PRO A 34 -8.20 -16.56 11.57
C PRO A 34 -9.64 -16.31 12.04
N GLU A 35 -10.15 -17.12 12.97
CA GLU A 35 -11.52 -17.04 13.47
C GLU A 35 -11.81 -15.75 14.25
N GLU A 36 -10.77 -15.06 14.73
CA GLU A 36 -10.88 -13.78 15.45
C GLU A 36 -11.13 -12.59 14.51
N TRP A 37 -10.95 -12.78 13.19
CA TRP A 37 -11.07 -11.71 12.21
C TRP A 37 -12.48 -11.63 11.60
N SER A 38 -13.07 -10.44 11.70
CA SER A 38 -14.30 -10.10 10.99
C SER A 38 -14.05 -9.95 9.49
N VAL A 39 -15.09 -10.23 8.71
CA VAL A 39 -15.07 -10.16 7.24
C VAL A 39 -16.10 -9.13 6.81
N PRO A 40 -15.73 -8.10 6.03
CA PRO A 40 -16.68 -7.09 5.58
C PRO A 40 -17.82 -7.69 4.77
N ASN A 41 -19.05 -7.19 4.97
CA ASN A 41 -20.24 -7.67 4.26
C ASN A 41 -20.11 -7.52 2.74
N HIS A 42 -19.49 -6.42 2.27
CA HIS A 42 -19.24 -6.22 0.84
C HIS A 42 -18.32 -7.28 0.24
N TYR A 43 -17.30 -7.72 0.98
CA TYR A 43 -16.47 -8.84 0.54
C TYR A 43 -17.27 -10.15 0.47
N ILE A 44 -18.07 -10.45 1.51
CA ILE A 44 -18.92 -11.65 1.57
C ILE A 44 -19.88 -11.70 0.36
N SER A 45 -20.51 -10.57 0.06
CA SER A 45 -21.39 -10.42 -1.11
C SER A 45 -20.63 -10.60 -2.41
N PHE A 46 -19.48 -9.95 -2.55
CA PHE A 46 -18.62 -10.01 -3.74
C PHE A 46 -18.16 -11.45 -4.06
N VAL A 47 -17.83 -12.24 -3.03
CA VAL A 47 -17.45 -13.65 -3.21
C VAL A 47 -18.64 -14.62 -3.18
N HIS A 48 -19.87 -14.11 -3.22
CA HIS A 48 -21.11 -14.90 -3.24
C HIS A 48 -21.23 -15.91 -2.09
N ASN A 49 -20.86 -15.51 -0.87
CA ASN A 49 -20.85 -16.38 0.32
C ASN A 49 -19.98 -17.64 0.19
N ASP A 50 -18.99 -17.64 -0.71
CA ASP A 50 -18.02 -18.73 -0.84
C ASP A 50 -17.17 -18.85 0.45
N THR A 51 -17.43 -19.89 1.23
CA THR A 51 -16.80 -20.12 2.54
C THR A 51 -15.29 -20.31 2.44
N VAL A 52 -14.79 -20.87 1.34
CA VAL A 52 -13.35 -21.04 1.11
C VAL A 52 -12.68 -19.68 0.93
N LYS A 53 -13.27 -18.80 0.10
CA LYS A 53 -12.74 -17.43 -0.09
C LYS A 53 -12.88 -16.58 1.18
N ILE A 54 -13.95 -16.75 1.94
CA ILE A 54 -14.15 -16.09 3.23
C ILE A 54 -13.05 -16.48 4.23
N ASN A 55 -12.73 -17.76 4.32
CA ASN A 55 -11.66 -18.23 5.21
C ASN A 55 -10.28 -17.77 4.73
N ARG A 56 -10.02 -17.75 3.42
CA ARG A 56 -8.77 -17.18 2.88
C ARG A 56 -8.55 -15.72 3.26
N TYR A 57 -9.59 -14.89 3.21
CA TYR A 57 -9.49 -13.50 3.66
C TYR A 57 -9.12 -13.40 5.14
N ARG A 58 -9.76 -14.20 6.00
CA ARG A 58 -9.42 -14.27 7.43
C ARG A 58 -7.97 -14.71 7.67
N GLU A 59 -7.57 -15.80 7.02
CA GLU A 59 -6.21 -16.33 7.09
C GLU A 59 -5.18 -15.28 6.67
N PHE A 60 -5.43 -14.61 5.54
CA PHE A 60 -4.56 -13.56 5.04
C PHE A 60 -4.40 -12.42 6.05
N LEU A 61 -5.49 -11.96 6.65
CA LEU A 61 -5.45 -10.90 7.66
C LEU A 61 -4.69 -11.32 8.93
N ALA A 62 -4.94 -12.53 9.41
CA ALA A 62 -4.31 -13.06 10.61
C ALA A 62 -2.80 -13.24 10.43
N GLN A 63 -2.37 -13.66 9.24
CA GLN A 63 -0.98 -13.88 8.88
C GLN A 63 -0.27 -12.64 8.34
N ARG A 64 -1.00 -11.56 8.03
CA ARG A 64 -0.44 -10.32 7.48
C ARG A 64 0.72 -9.75 8.32
N PRO A 65 0.68 -9.71 9.67
CA PRO A 65 1.80 -9.23 10.47
C PRO A 65 3.06 -10.11 10.29
N PHE A 66 2.89 -11.44 10.20
CA PHE A 66 3.99 -12.37 9.94
C PHE A 66 4.59 -12.11 8.56
N HIS A 67 3.74 -12.06 7.54
CA HIS A 67 4.08 -11.71 6.16
C HIS A 67 4.92 -10.42 6.07
N TRP A 68 4.49 -9.38 6.79
CA TRP A 68 5.20 -8.12 6.88
C TRP A 68 6.58 -8.26 7.53
N ALA A 69 6.64 -8.88 8.71
CA ALA A 69 7.88 -9.06 9.46
C ALA A 69 8.90 -9.90 8.68
N TRP A 70 8.42 -10.98 8.05
CA TRP A 70 9.23 -11.88 7.25
C TRP A 70 9.80 -11.19 6.01
N LEU A 71 8.97 -10.46 5.25
CA LEU A 71 9.46 -9.71 4.09
C LEU A 71 10.48 -8.65 4.49
N LEU A 72 10.23 -7.92 5.57
CA LEU A 72 11.16 -6.89 6.05
C LEU A 72 12.51 -7.49 6.48
N ARG A 73 12.50 -8.64 7.15
CA ARG A 73 13.70 -9.40 7.47
C ARG A 73 14.46 -9.78 6.19
N LEU A 74 13.79 -10.38 5.22
CA LEU A 74 14.42 -10.81 3.97
C LEU A 74 15.03 -9.63 3.20
N LEU A 75 14.33 -8.49 3.14
CA LEU A 75 14.85 -7.25 2.56
C LEU A 75 16.12 -6.78 3.29
N LYS A 76 16.16 -6.88 4.62
CA LYS A 76 17.35 -6.53 5.41
C LYS A 76 18.54 -7.47 5.18
N GLU A 77 18.29 -8.77 5.06
CA GLU A 77 19.35 -9.78 4.89
C GLU A 77 19.89 -9.82 3.46
N ARG A 78 19.02 -9.66 2.47
CA ARG A 78 19.31 -10.01 1.06
C ARG A 78 19.12 -8.85 0.09
N GLY A 79 18.57 -7.71 0.53
CA GLY A 79 18.10 -6.66 -0.38
C GLY A 79 16.89 -7.13 -1.18
N ILE A 80 16.66 -6.57 -2.36
CA ILE A 80 15.62 -7.07 -3.28
C ILE A 80 16.13 -8.33 -3.96
N ASP A 81 15.45 -9.46 -3.74
CA ASP A 81 15.79 -10.75 -4.35
C ASP A 81 14.56 -11.48 -4.92
N ASN A 82 14.75 -12.03 -6.12
CA ASN A 82 13.69 -12.61 -6.94
C ASN A 82 13.11 -13.92 -6.38
N SER A 83 13.75 -14.55 -5.38
CA SER A 83 13.24 -15.75 -4.72
C SER A 83 12.02 -15.46 -3.84
N PHE A 84 11.86 -14.23 -3.34
CA PHE A 84 10.75 -13.86 -2.46
C PHE A 84 9.93 -12.65 -2.95
N LEU A 85 10.48 -11.82 -3.84
CA LEU A 85 9.78 -10.67 -4.41
C LEU A 85 10.00 -10.64 -5.93
N SER A 86 8.92 -10.74 -6.69
CA SER A 86 8.91 -10.52 -8.13
C SER A 86 8.59 -9.07 -8.44
N ILE A 87 9.36 -8.47 -9.33
CA ILE A 87 9.13 -7.11 -9.83
C ILE A 87 9.12 -7.19 -11.36
N ASP A 88 8.20 -6.49 -12.01
CA ASP A 88 8.15 -6.42 -13.47
C ASP A 88 9.51 -5.97 -14.03
N SER A 89 10.03 -6.68 -15.03
CA SER A 89 11.31 -6.36 -15.66
C SER A 89 11.34 -4.97 -16.30
N ASN A 90 10.18 -4.43 -16.68
CA ASN A 90 10.06 -3.10 -17.29
C ASN A 90 10.04 -1.96 -16.26
N VAL A 91 10.15 -2.26 -14.97
CA VAL A 91 10.05 -1.25 -13.90
C VAL A 91 11.03 -0.10 -14.07
N THR A 92 12.25 -0.38 -14.55
CA THR A 92 13.30 0.63 -14.74
C THR A 92 12.91 1.69 -15.76
N GLU A 93 12.22 1.31 -16.83
CA GLU A 93 11.72 2.27 -17.83
C GLU A 93 10.49 3.01 -17.32
N ILE A 94 9.61 2.33 -16.57
CA ILE A 94 8.42 2.95 -15.95
C ILE A 94 8.83 4.09 -15.02
N ILE A 95 9.85 3.87 -14.18
CA ILE A 95 10.29 4.80 -13.13
C ILE A 95 11.51 5.65 -13.52
N LYS A 96 11.92 5.63 -14.79
CA LYS A 96 13.07 6.40 -15.28
C LYS A 96 12.95 7.90 -15.03
N GLU A 97 11.72 8.39 -15.08
CA GLU A 97 11.37 9.78 -14.84
C GLU A 97 10.48 9.90 -13.59
N PRO A 98 10.60 11.00 -12.82
CA PRO A 98 9.72 11.29 -11.70
C PRO A 98 8.25 11.12 -12.06
N CYS A 99 7.55 10.30 -11.28
CA CYS A 99 6.13 10.04 -11.42
C CYS A 99 5.46 10.02 -10.03
N ILE A 100 4.13 10.00 -10.05
CA ILE A 100 3.33 9.86 -8.83
C ILE A 100 2.88 8.40 -8.73
N PHE A 101 3.12 7.76 -7.61
CA PHE A 101 2.63 6.42 -7.34
C PHE A 101 1.25 6.47 -6.69
N ALA A 102 0.27 5.78 -7.28
CA ALA A 102 -1.00 5.45 -6.63
C ALA A 102 -0.85 4.09 -5.97
N ILE A 103 -0.92 4.01 -4.64
CA ILE A 103 -0.73 2.77 -3.89
C ILE A 103 -2.04 2.43 -3.17
N PRO A 104 -2.97 1.68 -3.79
CA PRO A 104 -4.16 1.18 -3.10
C PRO A 104 -3.80 0.32 -1.89
N HIS A 105 -4.72 0.19 -0.93
CA HIS A 105 -4.50 -0.62 0.28
C HIS A 105 -4.58 -2.11 -0.05
N PHE A 106 -3.54 -2.62 -0.69
CA PHE A 106 -3.45 -4.00 -1.19
C PHE A 106 -2.25 -4.72 -0.57
N GLY A 107 -2.44 -5.97 -0.14
CA GLY A 107 -1.38 -6.79 0.42
C GLY A 107 -0.58 -6.09 1.53
N LEU A 108 0.75 -6.03 1.39
CA LEU A 108 1.62 -5.25 2.30
C LEU A 108 1.96 -3.87 1.73
N HIS A 109 0.94 -3.12 1.28
CA HIS A 109 1.07 -1.78 0.70
C HIS A 109 2.02 -0.83 1.45
N MET A 110 2.10 -0.91 2.78
CA MET A 110 3.00 -0.08 3.58
C MET A 110 4.49 -0.31 3.30
N LEU A 111 4.86 -1.46 2.73
CA LEU A 111 6.22 -1.78 2.28
C LEU A 111 6.46 -1.41 0.81
N VAL A 112 5.42 -1.08 0.05
CA VAL A 112 5.58 -0.70 -1.37
C VAL A 112 6.47 0.53 -1.53
N PRO A 113 6.27 1.64 -0.79
CA PRO A 113 7.18 2.78 -0.86
C PRO A 113 8.64 2.37 -0.63
N LEU A 114 8.90 1.53 0.38
CA LEU A 114 10.25 1.07 0.72
C LEU A 114 10.92 0.37 -0.47
N ILE A 115 10.20 -0.57 -1.08
CA ILE A 115 10.67 -1.32 -2.26
C ILE A 115 10.92 -0.36 -3.43
N LEU A 116 10.02 0.59 -3.69
CA LEU A 116 10.18 1.58 -4.75
C LEU A 116 11.41 2.48 -4.52
N GLY A 117 11.70 2.84 -3.27
CA GLY A 117 12.90 3.60 -2.91
C GLY A 117 14.19 2.89 -3.30
N GLU A 118 14.28 1.57 -3.10
CA GLU A 118 15.44 0.79 -3.52
C GLU A 118 15.63 0.80 -5.05
N LEU A 119 14.54 0.79 -5.81
CA LEU A 119 14.57 0.83 -7.28
C LEU A 119 14.95 2.19 -7.86
N ILE A 120 14.76 3.28 -7.11
CA ILE A 120 15.00 4.65 -7.58
C ILE A 120 16.32 5.17 -7.00
N PRO A 121 17.39 5.28 -7.82
CA PRO A 121 18.68 5.74 -7.32
C PRO A 121 18.64 7.25 -7.01
N LYS A 122 19.19 7.64 -5.86
CA LYS A 122 19.46 9.04 -5.43
C LYS A 122 18.24 9.94 -5.14
N ARG A 123 17.02 9.40 -5.11
CA ARG A 123 15.80 10.17 -4.81
C ARG A 123 14.99 9.52 -3.69
N TYR A 124 14.05 10.26 -3.13
CA TYR A 124 13.17 9.79 -2.08
C TYR A 124 11.75 9.50 -2.61
N ILE A 125 11.07 8.55 -1.97
CA ILE A 125 9.62 8.39 -2.06
C ILE A 125 8.98 9.25 -0.97
N LEU A 126 8.08 10.15 -1.36
CA LEU A 126 7.32 10.99 -0.43
C LEU A 126 5.98 10.31 -0.17
N THR A 127 5.88 9.56 0.91
CA THR A 127 4.65 8.83 1.25
C THR A 127 3.80 9.62 2.24
N THR A 128 2.48 9.58 2.08
CA THR A 128 1.55 10.18 3.03
C THR A 128 0.89 9.12 3.92
N GLY A 129 0.51 9.50 5.14
CA GLY A 129 -0.22 8.60 6.04
C GLY A 129 -0.63 9.24 7.35
N ASN A 130 -1.56 8.61 8.06
CA ASN A 130 -2.04 9.07 9.36
C ASN A 130 -1.01 8.83 10.48
N LYS A 131 -1.41 9.06 11.74
CA LYS A 131 -0.54 8.81 12.90
C LYS A 131 -0.08 7.36 12.99
N ASP A 132 -0.96 6.38 12.77
CA ASP A 132 -0.60 4.96 12.85
C ASP A 132 0.47 4.60 11.81
N ALA A 133 0.39 5.19 10.62
CA ALA A 133 1.39 5.02 9.58
C ALA A 133 2.76 5.62 9.95
N ILE A 134 2.83 6.60 10.85
CA ILE A 134 4.12 7.08 11.41
C ILE A 134 4.76 6.00 12.27
N ASP A 135 3.99 5.33 13.12
CA ASP A 135 4.53 4.30 14.01
C ASP A 135 5.08 3.13 13.19
N VAL A 136 4.39 2.77 12.10
CA VAL A 136 4.90 1.80 11.10
C VAL A 136 6.19 2.31 10.47
N TYR A 137 6.21 3.56 10.00
CA TYR A 137 7.37 4.14 9.34
C TYR A 137 8.59 4.25 10.25
N SER A 138 8.41 4.73 11.48
CA SER A 138 9.43 4.79 12.53
C SER A 138 10.04 3.41 12.79
N SER A 139 9.19 2.39 12.78
CA SER A 139 9.59 1.01 12.97
C SER A 139 10.41 0.46 11.81
N ILE A 140 9.97 0.74 10.57
CA ILE A 140 10.75 0.44 9.36
C ILE A 140 12.11 1.12 9.43
N ASN A 141 12.16 2.41 9.77
CA ASN A 141 13.41 3.18 9.82
C ASN A 141 14.38 2.68 10.90
N THR A 142 13.85 2.15 12.01
CA THR A 142 14.64 1.49 13.05
C THR A 142 15.26 0.18 12.55
N ILE A 143 14.51 -0.59 11.75
CA ILE A 143 14.97 -1.87 11.20
C ILE A 143 15.89 -1.68 9.98
N LEU A 144 15.57 -0.76 9.08
CA LEU A 144 16.29 -0.41 7.86
C LEU A 144 16.64 1.10 7.90
N PRO A 145 17.69 1.48 8.63
CA PRO A 145 18.12 2.88 8.68
C PRO A 145 18.61 3.36 7.32
N ASN A 146 18.42 4.63 7.02
CA ASN A 146 18.77 5.28 5.75
C ASN A 146 18.00 4.76 4.53
N ASN A 147 16.79 4.23 4.74
CA ASN A 147 15.87 4.00 3.62
C ASN A 147 15.52 5.34 2.93
N LYS A 148 15.09 5.27 1.67
CA LYS A 148 14.79 6.45 0.83
C LYS A 148 13.33 6.89 0.95
N LEU A 149 12.74 6.78 2.13
CA LEU A 149 11.38 7.25 2.37
C LEU A 149 11.41 8.55 3.13
N GLU A 150 10.52 9.45 2.75
CA GLU A 150 10.18 10.62 3.54
C GLU A 150 8.69 10.54 3.82
N PHE A 151 8.35 10.46 5.11
CA PHE A 151 6.97 10.34 5.54
C PHE A 151 6.36 11.71 5.82
N LEU A 152 5.22 11.99 5.20
CA LEU A 152 4.44 13.21 5.39
C LEU A 152 3.11 12.88 6.09
N GLN A 153 2.98 13.30 7.35
CA GLN A 153 1.80 13.04 8.15
C GLN A 153 0.57 13.81 7.65
N ILE A 154 -0.59 13.15 7.66
CA ILE A 154 -1.92 13.76 7.45
C ILE A 154 -2.79 13.58 8.72
N PRO A 155 -3.77 14.48 8.99
CA PRO A 155 -4.16 15.63 8.17
C PRO A 155 -3.12 16.76 8.22
N ASP A 156 -2.80 17.32 7.06
CA ASP A 156 -1.96 18.51 6.89
C ASP A 156 -2.50 19.32 5.71
N ILE A 157 -2.93 20.55 5.97
CA ILE A 157 -3.50 21.44 4.94
C ILE A 157 -2.49 21.76 3.82
N TRP A 158 -1.19 21.64 4.10
CA TRP A 158 -0.12 21.89 3.15
C TRP A 158 0.38 20.63 2.45
N ILE A 159 -0.25 19.47 2.65
CA ILE A 159 0.25 18.19 2.15
C ILE A 159 0.48 18.20 0.64
N LEU A 160 -0.48 18.71 -0.15
CA LEU A 160 -0.34 18.81 -1.61
C LEU A 160 0.82 19.72 -1.99
N LYS A 161 1.00 20.86 -1.29
CA LYS A 161 2.12 21.79 -1.54
C LYS A 161 3.46 21.13 -1.24
N LYS A 162 3.57 20.35 -0.16
CA LYS A 162 4.78 19.59 0.19
C LYS A 162 5.11 18.55 -0.89
N LEU A 163 4.13 17.78 -1.33
CA LEU A 163 4.29 16.79 -2.39
C LEU A 163 4.72 17.43 -3.72
N ILE A 164 4.12 18.56 -4.12
CA ILE A 164 4.51 19.30 -5.33
C ILE A 164 5.94 19.81 -5.24
N ASN A 165 6.33 20.39 -4.09
CA ASN A 165 7.69 20.90 -3.91
C ASN A 165 8.72 19.78 -3.94
N GLY A 166 8.44 18.65 -3.29
CA GLY A 166 9.33 17.49 -3.34
C GLY A 166 9.39 16.85 -4.74
N TYR A 167 8.27 16.80 -5.47
CA TYR A 167 8.27 16.40 -6.88
C TYR A 167 9.18 17.30 -7.74
N LYS A 168 9.11 18.63 -7.56
CA LYS A 168 9.99 19.60 -8.25
C LYS A 168 11.48 19.41 -7.91
N GLN A 169 11.79 18.80 -6.77
CA GLN A 169 13.16 18.42 -6.39
C GLN A 169 13.60 17.09 -7.00
N GLY A 170 12.71 16.39 -7.71
CA GLY A 170 12.94 15.09 -8.35
C GLY A 170 12.57 13.87 -7.50
N ASN A 171 11.87 14.06 -6.38
CA ASN A 171 11.34 12.97 -5.56
C ASN A 171 10.02 12.43 -6.11
N TYR A 172 9.58 11.26 -5.64
CA TYR A 172 8.43 10.52 -6.16
C TYR A 172 7.31 10.51 -5.12
N PRO A 173 6.24 11.30 -5.30
CA PRO A 173 5.06 11.25 -4.45
C PRO A 173 4.40 9.87 -4.48
N ALA A 174 3.96 9.38 -3.32
CA ALA A 174 3.16 8.17 -3.19
C ALA A 174 1.90 8.48 -2.37
N ILE A 175 0.72 8.18 -2.95
CA ILE A 175 -0.59 8.49 -2.36
C ILE A 175 -1.48 7.24 -2.40
N TYR A 176 -2.24 7.04 -1.32
CA TYR A 176 -3.36 6.10 -1.28
C TYR A 176 -4.59 6.70 -1.97
N PRO A 177 -5.07 6.15 -3.09
CA PRO A 177 -6.10 6.82 -3.91
C PRO A 177 -7.54 6.64 -3.39
N GLU A 178 -7.76 5.75 -2.41
CA GLU A 178 -9.10 5.33 -1.98
C GLU A 178 -9.65 6.16 -0.83
N LEU A 179 -8.78 6.80 -0.04
CA LEU A 179 -9.16 7.45 1.21
C LEU A 179 -8.66 8.89 1.29
N SER A 180 -9.51 9.74 1.87
CA SER A 180 -9.10 11.05 2.36
C SER A 180 -9.12 11.07 3.88
N SER A 181 -8.06 11.61 4.49
CA SER A 181 -8.03 11.93 5.92
C SER A 181 -8.78 13.22 6.27
N SER A 182 -9.26 13.98 5.29
CA SER A 182 -9.97 15.24 5.50
C SER A 182 -11.48 15.05 5.38
N ASN A 183 -12.23 15.97 5.99
CA ASN A 183 -13.63 16.26 5.63
C ASN A 183 -13.71 16.87 4.21
N ASP A 184 -12.92 16.35 3.27
CA ASP A 184 -12.86 16.87 1.91
C ASP A 184 -14.23 16.79 1.27
N LYS A 185 -14.69 17.94 0.79
CA LYS A 185 -15.97 18.05 0.09
C LYS A 185 -15.82 17.78 -1.41
N ASN A 186 -14.59 17.80 -1.92
CA ASN A 186 -14.29 17.63 -3.33
C ASN A 186 -13.93 16.17 -3.61
N LEU A 187 -14.96 15.33 -3.69
CA LEU A 187 -14.84 13.92 -4.06
C LEU A 187 -15.24 13.74 -5.53
N PHE A 188 -14.55 12.82 -6.20
CA PHE A 188 -14.92 12.37 -7.53
C PHE A 188 -15.82 11.14 -7.42
N THR A 189 -16.87 11.09 -8.22
CA THR A 189 -17.80 9.97 -8.23
C THR A 189 -17.54 9.06 -9.42
N LEU A 190 -17.40 7.76 -9.15
CA LEU A 190 -17.20 6.72 -10.17
C LEU A 190 -17.94 5.45 -9.79
N ASN A 191 -18.00 4.49 -10.72
CA ASN A 191 -18.54 3.16 -10.45
C ASN A 191 -17.39 2.19 -10.13
N LEU A 192 -17.53 1.42 -9.06
CA LEU A 192 -16.59 0.38 -8.64
C LEU A 192 -17.39 -0.83 -8.16
N PHE A 193 -17.18 -2.00 -8.78
CA PHE A 193 -17.99 -3.22 -8.56
C PHE A 193 -19.50 -3.00 -8.74
N ASN A 194 -19.89 -2.20 -9.73
CA ASN A 194 -21.26 -1.76 -10.00
C ASN A 194 -21.90 -0.88 -8.90
N GLU A 195 -21.12 -0.45 -7.91
CA GLU A 195 -21.56 0.48 -6.89
C GLU A 195 -21.05 1.89 -7.20
N LYS A 196 -21.87 2.90 -6.92
CA LYS A 196 -21.47 4.31 -7.05
C LYS A 196 -20.65 4.70 -5.81
N VAL A 197 -19.37 5.00 -5.99
CA VAL A 197 -18.44 5.34 -4.93
C VAL A 197 -17.88 6.75 -5.09
N HIS A 198 -17.43 7.32 -3.97
CA HIS A 198 -16.83 8.64 -3.86
C HIS A 198 -15.38 8.52 -3.44
N VAL A 199 -14.46 9.03 -4.27
CA VAL A 199 -13.01 8.89 -4.08
C VAL A 199 -12.32 10.26 -4.03
N PRO A 200 -11.21 10.41 -3.29
CA PRO A 200 -10.49 11.67 -3.20
C PRO A 200 -9.89 12.10 -4.54
N MET A 201 -9.96 13.40 -4.82
CA MET A 201 -9.33 14.00 -6.01
C MET A 201 -7.84 14.34 -5.83
N GLY A 202 -7.25 14.05 -4.66
CA GLY A 202 -5.89 14.48 -4.32
C GLY A 202 -4.84 14.02 -5.34
N ILE A 203 -4.93 12.78 -5.82
CA ILE A 203 -3.99 12.24 -6.82
C ILE A 203 -4.16 12.88 -8.20
N GLU A 204 -5.40 13.19 -8.59
CA GLU A 204 -5.70 13.89 -9.85
C GLU A 204 -5.18 15.33 -9.80
N HIS A 205 -5.46 16.04 -8.72
CA HIS A 205 -4.95 17.40 -8.52
C HIS A 205 -3.42 17.42 -8.52
N LEU A 206 -2.76 16.47 -7.85
CA LEU A 206 -1.31 16.38 -7.84
C LEU A 206 -0.77 16.13 -9.25
N SER A 207 -1.32 15.15 -9.98
CA SER A 207 -0.92 14.83 -11.36
C SER A 207 -1.03 16.04 -12.28
N ARG A 208 -2.16 16.76 -12.21
CA ARG A 208 -2.39 17.97 -13.00
C ARG A 208 -1.40 19.08 -12.67
N LEU A 209 -1.13 19.34 -11.39
CA LEU A 209 -0.23 20.42 -10.96
C LEU A 209 1.25 20.10 -11.19
N CYS A 210 1.61 18.82 -11.17
CA CYS A 210 2.97 18.35 -11.45
C CYS A 210 3.21 18.08 -12.94
N HIS A 211 2.17 18.11 -13.78
CA HIS A 211 2.21 17.63 -15.17
C HIS A 211 2.84 16.23 -15.30
N SER A 212 2.49 15.35 -14.36
CA SER A 212 3.16 14.07 -14.18
C SER A 212 2.22 12.89 -14.41
N LYS A 213 2.77 11.80 -14.93
CA LYS A 213 2.07 10.52 -15.02
C LYS A 213 1.86 9.93 -13.62
N VAL A 214 0.73 9.26 -13.44
CA VAL A 214 0.40 8.45 -12.28
C VAL A 214 0.61 6.99 -12.63
N ILE A 215 1.37 6.28 -11.81
CA ILE A 215 1.60 4.85 -11.94
C ILE A 215 0.88 4.15 -10.78
N PRO A 216 -0.18 3.37 -11.04
CA PRO A 216 -0.77 2.50 -10.04
C PRO A 216 0.20 1.39 -9.65
N VAL A 217 0.33 1.08 -8.35
CA VAL A 217 1.20 0.02 -7.85
C VAL A 217 0.51 -0.75 -6.74
N VAL A 218 0.45 -2.07 -6.86
CA VAL A 218 -0.03 -2.96 -5.79
C VAL A 218 0.98 -4.07 -5.52
N MET A 219 0.99 -4.57 -4.29
CA MET A 219 1.74 -5.78 -3.95
C MET A 219 0.78 -6.89 -3.59
N THR A 220 0.86 -8.01 -4.30
CA THR A 220 0.07 -9.22 -4.05
C THR A 220 0.95 -10.33 -3.53
N TYR A 221 0.34 -11.37 -2.97
CA TYR A 221 1.00 -12.58 -2.52
C TYR A 221 0.30 -13.80 -3.14
N ASN A 222 1.09 -14.72 -3.69
CA ASN A 222 0.61 -16.04 -4.07
C ASN A 222 1.56 -17.09 -3.48
N THR A 223 2.56 -17.51 -4.24
CA THR A 223 3.68 -18.33 -3.73
C THR A 223 4.82 -17.48 -3.18
N LYS A 224 4.94 -16.24 -3.68
CA LYS A 224 5.86 -15.19 -3.23
C LYS A 224 5.19 -13.82 -3.42
N TYR A 225 5.84 -12.75 -3.00
CA TYR A 225 5.34 -11.40 -3.26
C TYR A 225 5.56 -10.99 -4.71
N GLU A 226 4.62 -10.23 -5.25
CA GLU A 226 4.68 -9.69 -6.60
C GLU A 226 4.28 -8.22 -6.56
N LEU A 227 5.11 -7.35 -7.13
CA LEU A 227 4.84 -5.94 -7.30
C LEU A 227 4.28 -5.69 -8.71
N HIS A 228 3.01 -5.34 -8.80
CA HIS A 228 2.32 -5.09 -10.07
C HIS A 228 2.27 -3.60 -10.35
N PHE A 229 2.72 -3.21 -11.53
CA PHE A 229 2.61 -1.85 -12.04
C PHE A 229 1.43 -1.77 -13.01
N GLY A 230 0.56 -0.79 -12.78
CA GLY A 230 -0.54 -0.47 -13.68
C GLY A 230 -0.10 0.35 -14.89
N PRO A 231 -1.04 0.64 -15.80
CA PRO A 231 -0.76 1.52 -16.93
C PRO A 231 -0.34 2.91 -16.45
N ALA A 232 0.52 3.58 -17.21
CA ALA A 232 0.82 4.98 -16.95
C ALA A 232 -0.41 5.85 -17.29
N LEU A 233 -0.94 6.54 -16.29
CA LEU A 233 -2.12 7.37 -16.42
C LEU A 233 -1.69 8.83 -16.50
N GLN A 234 -2.12 9.53 -17.54
CA GLN A 234 -1.84 10.96 -17.69
C GLN A 234 -3.16 11.71 -17.71
N TYR A 235 -3.21 12.80 -16.95
CA TYR A 235 -4.34 13.71 -17.00
C TYR A 235 -4.49 14.30 -18.41
N THR A 236 -5.72 14.31 -18.92
CA THR A 236 -6.09 14.98 -20.16
C THR A 236 -7.21 15.98 -19.86
N ASN A 237 -7.36 17.02 -20.68
CA ASN A 237 -8.46 17.97 -20.51
C ASN A 237 -9.84 17.33 -20.73
N GLU A 238 -9.89 16.15 -21.35
CA GLU A 238 -11.10 15.45 -21.77
C GLU A 238 -11.54 14.36 -20.78
N GLY A 239 -10.71 14.00 -19.78
CA GLY A 239 -11.04 12.90 -18.88
C GLY A 239 -10.21 12.83 -17.59
N SER A 240 -10.84 12.30 -16.55
CA SER A 240 -10.24 12.03 -15.24
C SER A 240 -9.33 10.81 -15.27
N ILE A 241 -8.21 10.87 -14.54
CA ILE A 241 -7.32 9.71 -14.35
C ILE A 241 -7.89 8.68 -13.36
N LEU A 242 -8.90 9.06 -12.57
CA LEU A 242 -9.47 8.23 -11.52
C LEU A 242 -10.27 7.06 -12.12
N ILE A 243 -10.98 7.27 -13.23
CA ILE A 243 -11.72 6.20 -13.91
C ILE A 243 -10.79 5.05 -14.35
N PRO A 244 -9.74 5.28 -15.17
CA PRO A 244 -8.84 4.20 -15.57
C PRO A 244 -8.03 3.63 -14.38
N LEU A 245 -7.71 4.43 -13.36
CA LEU A 245 -7.07 3.96 -12.13
C LEU A 245 -7.94 2.92 -11.39
N PHE A 246 -9.20 3.25 -11.15
CA PHE A 246 -10.11 2.38 -10.41
C PHE A 246 -10.59 1.19 -11.23
N ASN A 247 -10.69 1.32 -12.55
CA ASN A 247 -10.92 0.16 -13.44
C ASN A 247 -9.77 -0.85 -13.37
N TRP A 248 -8.52 -0.37 -13.35
CA TRP A 248 -7.36 -1.23 -13.17
C TRP A 248 -7.37 -1.91 -11.79
N LEU A 249 -7.64 -1.15 -10.73
CA LEU A 249 -7.75 -1.67 -9.37
C LEU A 249 -8.85 -2.74 -9.27
N GLU A 250 -10.03 -2.51 -9.86
CA GLU A 250 -11.14 -3.47 -9.87
C GLU A 250 -10.71 -4.82 -10.47
N ASN A 251 -9.94 -4.80 -11.57
CA ASN A 251 -9.42 -6.00 -12.21
C ASN A 251 -8.36 -6.73 -11.37
N ILE A 252 -7.59 -5.99 -10.56
CA ILE A 252 -6.65 -6.57 -9.60
C ILE A 252 -7.43 -7.24 -8.46
N VAL A 253 -8.41 -6.54 -7.87
CA VAL A 253 -9.23 -7.05 -6.76
C VAL A 253 -10.00 -8.29 -7.19
N LYS A 254 -10.55 -8.33 -8.41
CA LYS A 254 -11.21 -9.55 -8.94
C LYS A 254 -10.29 -10.78 -8.94
N ARG A 255 -8.97 -10.59 -9.10
CA ARG A 255 -7.98 -11.69 -9.11
C ARG A 255 -7.52 -12.09 -7.70
N TYR A 256 -7.35 -11.13 -6.79
CA TYR A 256 -6.87 -11.37 -5.42
C TYR A 256 -7.79 -10.69 -4.39
N PRO A 257 -9.07 -11.06 -4.33
CA PRO A 257 -10.05 -10.30 -3.56
C PRO A 257 -9.79 -10.38 -2.05
N ASP A 258 -9.14 -11.45 -1.60
CA ASP A 258 -8.77 -11.70 -0.20
C ASP A 258 -7.68 -10.75 0.33
N GLN A 259 -6.98 -10.04 -0.56
CA GLN A 259 -5.80 -9.24 -0.21
C GLN A 259 -6.04 -7.73 -0.25
N TRP A 260 -7.24 -7.31 -0.65
CA TRP A 260 -7.61 -5.91 -0.70
C TRP A 260 -8.18 -5.46 0.65
N PHE A 261 -7.55 -4.48 1.28
CA PHE A 261 -8.01 -3.91 2.55
C PHE A 261 -9.11 -2.86 2.34
N GLY A 262 -9.30 -2.40 1.10
CA GLY A 262 -10.37 -1.48 0.75
C GLY A 262 -11.77 -2.03 1.06
N TRP A 263 -11.96 -3.35 1.20
CA TRP A 263 -13.24 -3.91 1.67
C TRP A 263 -13.71 -3.39 3.02
N ARG A 264 -12.78 -3.04 3.92
CA ARG A 264 -13.11 -2.46 5.24
C ARG A 264 -13.47 -0.98 5.18
N LEU A 265 -13.10 -0.35 4.07
CA LEU A 265 -13.21 1.08 3.81
C LEU A 265 -14.32 1.37 2.80
N PHE A 266 -14.91 0.32 2.22
CA PHE A 266 -15.84 0.41 1.11
C PHE A 266 -17.09 1.21 1.50
N ASP A 267 -17.58 1.02 2.74
CA ASP A 267 -18.70 1.79 3.29
C ASP A 267 -18.40 3.30 3.31
N GLU A 268 -17.16 3.69 3.67
CA GLU A 268 -16.75 5.11 3.65
C GLU A 268 -16.72 5.68 2.23
N MET A 269 -16.46 4.83 1.23
CA MET A 269 -16.49 5.22 -0.18
C MET A 269 -17.93 5.31 -0.71
N LEU A 270 -18.85 4.51 -0.19
CA LEU A 270 -20.28 4.56 -0.54
C LEU A 270 -20.98 5.78 0.09
N PHE A 271 -20.66 6.08 1.35
CA PHE A 271 -21.37 7.05 2.16
C PHE A 271 -20.47 8.21 2.58
N LYS A 272 -20.32 9.20 1.69
CA LYS A 272 -19.92 10.56 2.08
C LYS A 272 -20.90 11.57 1.48
N SER A 273 -21.85 12.01 2.31
CA SER A 273 -22.74 13.15 2.10
C SER A 273 -22.14 14.43 2.66
#